data_AF-A0A7K2KX00-F1
#
_entry.id   AF-A0A7K2KX00-F1
#
_cell.length_a   1.000
_cell.length_b   1.000
_cell.length_c   1.000
_cell.angle_alpha   90.00
_cell.angle_beta   90.00
_cell.angle_gamma   90.00
#
_symmetry.space_group_name_H-M   'P 1'
#
loop_
_entity.id
_entity.type
_entity.pdbx_description
1 polymer ?
#
loop_
_entity_poly.entity_id
_entity_poly.type
_entity_poly.pdbx_seq_one_letter_code
_entity_poly.pdbx_strand_id
1 'polypeptide(L)' 'MTANRISLSELEQGIPFEQRHIGPDAEARAKMLAQVGYGSLDELTAAAVPDVIKNTEALALPAARTEAEVLAE' A
#
# COMPACT_ATOMS: atom_id res chain seq x y z
N MET A 1 14.11 23.51 10.18
CA MET A 1 12.77 23.03 9.81
C MET A 1 12.68 23.00 8.29
N THR A 2 13.19 21.94 7.68
CA THR A 2 13.15 21.77 6.22
C THR A 2 11.71 21.45 5.83
N ALA A 3 11.05 22.38 5.14
CA ALA A 3 9.72 22.18 4.61
C ALA A 3 9.74 20.99 3.64
N ASN A 4 8.90 19.99 3.90
CA ASN A 4 8.68 18.89 2.98
C ASN A 4 8.01 19.47 1.71
N ARG A 5 8.79 19.70 0.65
CA ARG A 5 8.32 20.30 -0.60
C ARG A 5 7.73 19.21 -1.47
N ILE A 6 6.40 19.07 -1.42
CA ILE A 6 5.66 18.24 -2.35
C ILE A 6 5.71 18.91 -3.73
N SER A 7 5.98 18.13 -4.79
CA SER A 7 5.98 18.67 -6.15
C SER A 7 4.56 19.07 -6.60
N LEU A 8 4.44 20.05 -7.50
CA LEU A 8 3.12 20.42 -8.06
C LEU A 8 2.45 19.21 -8.71
N SER A 9 3.22 18.39 -9.42
CA SER A 9 2.77 17.15 -10.03
C SER A 9 2.19 16.15 -9.03
N GLU A 10 2.77 16.01 -7.83
CA GLU A 10 2.22 15.13 -6.79
C GLU A 10 0.90 15.67 -6.22
N LEU A 11 0.75 17.00 -6.11
CA LEU A 11 -0.51 17.60 -5.65
C LEU A 11 -1.63 17.41 -6.69
N GLU A 12 -1.30 17.51 -7.98
CA GLU A 12 -2.24 17.35 -9.10
C GLU A 12 -2.73 15.91 -9.30
N GLN A 13 -1.95 14.92 -8.87
CA GLN A 13 -2.30 13.49 -8.97
C GLN A 13 -3.42 13.06 -8.00
N GLY A 14 -3.78 13.90 -7.01
CA GLY A 14 -4.80 13.60 -6.02
C GLY A 14 -4.35 12.55 -4.99
N ILE A 15 -5.31 12.03 -4.21
CA ILE A 15 -5.03 10.95 -3.25
C ILE A 15 -5.03 9.62 -4.02
N PRO A 16 -3.95 8.82 -3.94
CA PRO A 16 -3.90 7.51 -4.57
C PRO A 16 -5.07 6.62 -4.13
N PHE A 17 -5.63 5.84 -5.06
CA PHE A 17 -6.80 5.01 -4.81
C PHE A 17 -6.58 4.06 -3.63
N GLU A 18 -5.38 3.49 -3.50
CA GLU A 18 -5.04 2.57 -2.40
C GLU A 18 -5.15 3.22 -1.02
N GLN A 19 -4.94 4.54 -0.88
CA GLN A 19 -5.10 5.23 0.39
C GLN A 19 -6.58 5.45 0.78
N ARG A 20 -7.48 5.48 -0.22
CA ARG A 20 -8.93 5.51 0.02
C ARG A 20 -9.53 4.11 0.17
N HIS A 21 -8.91 3.12 -0.47
CA HIS A 21 -9.36 1.73 -0.46
C HIS A 21 -8.89 0.95 0.78
N ILE A 22 -7.65 1.15 1.20
CA ILE A 22 -7.05 0.48 2.36
C ILE A 22 -7.38 1.30 3.61
N GLY A 23 -8.32 0.80 4.42
CA GLY A 23 -8.77 1.50 5.63
C GLY A 23 -7.66 1.73 6.69
N PRO A 24 -6.86 0.71 7.07
CA PRO A 24 -5.82 0.88 8.08
C PRO A 24 -4.63 1.70 7.57
N ASP A 25 -4.37 2.82 8.22
CA ASP A 25 -3.14 3.58 8.03
C ASP A 25 -1.92 2.89 8.68
N ALA A 26 -0.76 3.58 8.66
CA ALA A 26 0.47 3.03 9.22
C ALA A 26 0.38 2.78 10.74
N GLU A 27 -0.31 3.64 11.49
CA GLU A 27 -0.43 3.52 12.95
C GLU A 27 -1.40 2.39 13.32
N ALA A 28 -2.55 2.34 12.65
CA ALA A 28 -3.53 1.27 12.81
C ALA A 28 -2.90 -0.08 12.47
N ARG A 29 -2.15 -0.16 11.36
CA ARG A 29 -1.43 -1.38 10.98
C ARG A 29 -0.39 -1.80 12.01
N ALA A 30 0.38 -0.87 12.56
CA ALA A 30 1.35 -1.17 13.61
C ALA A 30 0.67 -1.70 14.89
N LYS A 31 -0.44 -1.08 15.30
CA LYS A 31 -1.26 -1.57 16.44
C LYS A 31 -1.79 -2.98 16.20
N MET A 32 -2.32 -3.25 15.01
CA MET A 32 -2.84 -4.57 14.64
C MET A 32 -1.72 -5.62 14.64
N LEU A 33 -0.57 -5.33 14.05
CA LEU A 33 0.59 -6.22 14.02
C LEU A 33 1.09 -6.56 15.43
N ALA A 34 1.20 -5.55 16.30
CA ALA A 34 1.58 -5.77 17.70
C ALA A 34 0.55 -6.65 18.44
N GLN A 35 -0.75 -6.49 18.16
CA GLN A 35 -1.81 -7.30 18.74
C GLN A 35 -1.73 -8.77 18.34
N VAL A 36 -1.29 -9.06 17.10
CA VAL A 36 -1.11 -10.43 16.61
C VAL A 36 0.32 -10.96 16.77
N GLY A 37 1.22 -10.17 17.35
CA GLY A 37 2.58 -10.60 17.73
C GLY A 37 3.62 -10.58 16.61
N TYR A 38 3.42 -9.80 15.55
CA TYR A 38 4.36 -9.68 14.43
C TYR A 38 4.94 -8.27 14.31
N GLY A 39 6.17 -8.15 13.82
CA GLY A 39 6.87 -6.88 13.61
C GLY A 39 6.60 -6.23 12.26
N SER A 40 6.13 -6.99 11.26
CA SER A 40 5.83 -6.48 9.92
C SER A 40 4.75 -7.28 9.18
N LEU A 41 4.22 -6.71 8.10
CA LEU A 41 3.34 -7.45 7.18
C LEU A 41 4.07 -8.60 6.49
N ASP A 42 5.35 -8.44 6.17
CA ASP A 42 6.15 -9.49 5.54
C ASP A 42 6.30 -10.70 6.47
N GLU A 43 6.56 -10.45 7.75
CA GLU A 43 6.66 -11.50 8.78
C GLU A 43 5.33 -12.22 8.96
N LEU A 44 4.23 -11.47 9.09
CA LEU A 44 2.88 -12.04 9.16
C LEU A 44 2.55 -12.87 7.91
N THR A 45 2.90 -12.38 6.72
CA THR A 45 2.62 -13.06 5.45
C THR A 45 3.42 -14.35 5.32
N ALA A 46 4.69 -14.35 5.74
CA ALA A 46 5.53 -15.55 5.75
C ALA A 46 5.02 -16.62 6.72
N ALA A 47 4.45 -16.21 7.86
CA ALA A 47 3.82 -17.13 8.81
C ALA A 47 2.48 -17.70 8.28
N ALA A 48 1.73 -16.93 7.49
CA ALA A 48 0.40 -17.30 7.01
C ALA A 48 0.39 -18.08 5.68
N VAL A 49 1.34 -17.81 4.78
CA VAL A 49 1.37 -18.37 3.41
C VAL A 49 2.53 -19.37 3.29
N PRO A 50 2.25 -20.67 3.07
CA PRO A 50 3.30 -21.67 2.84
C PRO A 50 4.17 -21.34 1.62
N ASP A 51 5.48 -21.46 1.77
CA ASP A 51 6.46 -21.10 0.72
C ASP A 51 6.21 -21.82 -0.62
N VAL A 52 5.75 -23.08 -0.56
CA VAL A 52 5.49 -23.92 -1.74
C VAL A 52 4.40 -23.39 -2.66
N ILE A 53 3.52 -22.50 -2.17
CA ILE A 53 2.45 -21.88 -2.97
C ILE A 53 2.60 -20.36 -3.09
N LYS A 54 3.63 -19.77 -2.46
CA LYS A 54 3.85 -18.34 -2.48
C LYS A 54 4.36 -17.92 -3.86
N ASN A 55 3.68 -16.97 -4.51
CA ASN A 55 4.23 -16.33 -5.69
C ASN A 55 5.33 -15.34 -5.26
N THR A 56 6.53 -15.49 -5.83
CA THR A 56 7.69 -14.64 -5.53
C THR A 56 7.96 -13.59 -6.58
N GLU A 57 7.26 -13.66 -7.72
CA GLU A 57 7.37 -12.69 -8.80
C GLU A 57 6.36 -11.55 -8.62
N ALA A 58 6.75 -10.34 -9.02
CA ALA A 58 5.83 -9.23 -9.12
C ALA A 58 4.73 -9.54 -10.16
N LEU A 59 3.50 -9.10 -9.89
CA LEU A 59 2.41 -9.28 -10.84
C LEU A 59 2.69 -8.51 -12.13
N ALA A 60 2.52 -9.17 -13.28
CA ALA A 60 2.65 -8.57 -14.60
C ALA A 60 1.40 -7.75 -14.95
N LEU A 61 1.20 -6.62 -14.26
CA LEU A 61 0.07 -5.71 -14.43
C LEU A 61 0.52 -4.37 -15.03
N PRO A 62 -0.38 -3.66 -15.76
CA PRO A 62 -0.15 -2.27 -16.13
C PRO A 62 0.07 -1.38 -14.90
N ALA A 63 0.64 -0.20 -15.11
CA ALA A 63 0.75 0.80 -14.05
C ALA A 63 -0.64 1.15 -13.48
N ALA A 64 -0.68 1.39 -12.16
CA ALA A 64 -1.90 1.82 -11.50
C ALA A 64 -2.40 3.13 -12.10
N ARG A 65 -3.71 3.21 -12.35
CA ARG A 65 -4.40 4.42 -12.79
C ARG A 65 -5.03 5.12 -11.60
N THR A 66 -5.11 6.45 -11.68
CA THR A 66 -5.87 7.28 -10.74
C THR A 66 -7.37 7.08 -10.93
N GLU A 67 -8.17 7.43 -9.90
CA GLU A 67 -9.63 7.36 -10.00
C GLU A 67 -10.18 8.25 -11.13
N ALA A 68 -9.60 9.43 -11.35
CA ALA A 68 -10.01 10.35 -12.40
C ALA A 68 -9.77 9.78 -13.80
N GLU A 69 -8.63 9.12 -14.03
CA GLU A 69 -8.33 8.46 -15.30
C GLU A 69 -9.29 7.32 -15.60
N VAL A 70 -9.73 6.57 -14.59
CA VAL A 70 -10.70 5.47 -14.76
C VAL A 70 -12.09 5.99 -15.08
N LEU A 71 -12.51 7.13 -14.52
CA LEU A 71 -13.81 7.74 -14.82
C LEU A 71 -13.90 8.35 -16.23
N ALA A 72 -12.76 8.65 -16.86
CA ALA A 72 -12.67 9.30 -18.17
C ALA A 72 -12.55 8.32 -19.36
N GLU A 73 -12.64 7.01 -19.11
CA GLU A 73 -12.64 5.94 -20.11
C GLU A 73 -14.02 5.70 -20.74
#